data_AF-A0A450ZFH8-F1
#
_entry.id   AF-A0A450ZFH8-F1
#
_cell.length_a   1.000
_cell.length_b   1.000
_cell.length_c   1.000
_cell.angle_alpha   90.00
_cell.angle_beta   90.00
_cell.angle_gamma   90.00
#
_symmetry.space_group_name_H-M   'P 1'
#
loop_
_entity.id
_entity.type
_entity.pdbx_description
1 polymer ?
#
loop_
_entity_poly.entity_id
_entity_poly.type
_entity_poly.pdbx_seq_one_letter_code
_entity_poly.pdbx_strand_id
1 'polypeptide(L)' 'METWEQILIGAAAILILLWFFPSTKRAVEESPKGTKEDWLALIKPIVMVIVFIIFLIFIARG' A
#
# COMPACT_ATOMS: atom_id res chain seq x y z
N MET A 1 -12.34 -2.64 33.07
CA MET A 1 -10.92 -3.01 32.96
C MET A 1 -10.20 -2.42 34.14
N GLU A 2 -9.55 -3.26 34.92
CA GLU A 2 -8.75 -2.84 36.07
C GLU A 2 -7.42 -2.22 35.57
N THR A 3 -6.79 -1.33 36.35
CA THR A 3 -5.60 -0.56 35.95
C THR A 3 -4.43 -1.47 35.53
N TRP A 4 -4.25 -2.60 36.20
CA TRP A 4 -3.21 -3.58 35.87
C TRP A 4 -3.46 -4.30 34.56
N GLU A 5 -4.73 -4.56 34.21
CA GLU A 5 -5.09 -5.12 32.90
C GLU A 5 -4.69 -4.17 31.77
N GLN A 6 -4.89 -2.87 31.94
CA GLN A 6 -4.47 -1.87 30.95
C GLN A 6 -2.94 -1.83 30.78
N ILE A 7 -2.20 -1.92 31.88
CA ILE A 7 -0.73 -1.97 31.87
C ILE A 7 -0.25 -3.22 31.13
N LEU A 8 -0.84 -4.39 31.41
CA LEU A 8 -0.49 -5.65 30.75
C LEU A 8 -0.77 -5.60 29.23
N ILE A 9 -1.90 -5.01 28.83
CA ILE A 9 -2.23 -4.81 27.42
C ILE A 9 -1.22 -3.89 26.75
N GLY A 10 -0.82 -2.78 27.40
CA GLY A 10 0.21 -1.88 26.90
C GLY A 10 1.57 -2.57 26.75
N ALA A 11 1.99 -3.35 27.75
CA ALA A 11 3.22 -4.11 27.69
C ALA A 11 3.19 -5.18 26.59
N ALA A 12 2.07 -5.88 26.43
CA ALA A 12 1.87 -6.85 25.35
C ALA A 12 1.94 -6.20 23.97
N ALA A 13 1.34 -5.01 23.80
CA ALA A 13 1.42 -4.26 22.54
C ALA A 13 2.87 -3.88 22.19
N ILE A 14 3.66 -3.44 23.17
CA ILE A 14 5.09 -3.13 22.97
C ILE A 14 5.86 -4.40 22.60
N LEU A 15 5.63 -5.52 23.29
CA LEU A 15 6.29 -6.79 23.00
C LEU A 15 5.96 -7.29 21.59
N ILE A 16 4.70 -7.18 21.15
CA ILE A 16 4.29 -7.50 19.79
C ILE A 16 5.05 -6.61 18.81
N LEU A 17 5.07 -5.29 19.02
CA LEU A 17 5.81 -4.39 18.16
C LEU A 17 7.29 -4.78 18.07
N LEU A 18 7.96 -5.04 19.20
CA LEU A 18 9.36 -5.46 19.22
C LEU A 18 9.60 -6.81 18.53
N TRP A 19 8.67 -7.77 18.67
CA TRP A 19 8.77 -9.09 18.05
C TRP A 19 8.59 -9.02 16.52
N PHE A 20 7.63 -8.24 16.05
CA PHE A 20 7.34 -8.08 14.63
C PHE A 20 8.20 -7.02 13.93
N PHE A 21 8.81 -6.09 14.68
CA PHE A 21 9.72 -5.07 14.14
C PHE A 21 10.85 -5.62 13.26
N PRO A 22 11.64 -6.64 13.66
CA PRO A 22 12.70 -7.16 12.81
C PRO A 22 12.16 -7.81 11.53
N SER A 23 11.03 -8.51 11.60
CA SER A 23 10.40 -9.15 10.45
C SER A 23 9.85 -8.12 9.46
N THR A 24 9.11 -7.13 9.95
CA THR A 24 8.57 -6.04 9.13
C THR A 24 9.67 -5.20 8.52
N LYS A 25 10.73 -4.91 9.27
CA LYS A 25 11.93 -4.23 8.76
C LYS A 25 12.56 -4.99 7.59
N ARG A 26 12.77 -6.30 7.73
CA ARG A 26 13.30 -7.15 6.64
C ARG A 26 12.37 -7.18 5.44
N ALA A 27 11.07 -7.31 5.66
CA ALA A 27 10.08 -7.28 4.58
C ALA A 27 10.15 -5.96 3.79
N VAL A 28 10.31 -4.82 4.46
CA VAL A 28 10.46 -3.51 3.80
C VAL A 28 11.80 -3.39 3.07
N GLU A 29 12.90 -3.87 3.66
CA GLU A 29 14.23 -3.82 3.05
C GLU A 29 14.37 -4.74 1.83
N GLU A 30 13.81 -5.96 1.91
CA GLU A 30 13.85 -6.99 0.88
C GLU A 30 12.69 -6.86 -0.13
N SER A 31 11.74 -5.94 0.07
CA SER A 31 10.63 -5.71 -0.86
C SER A 31 11.14 -5.34 -2.26
N PRO A 32 10.53 -5.88 -3.33
CA PRO A 32 10.85 -5.46 -4.69
C PRO A 32 10.68 -3.94 -4.83
N LYS A 33 11.77 -3.25 -5.13
CA LYS A 33 11.72 -1.81 -5.40
C LYS A 33 11.15 -1.63 -6.79
N GLY A 34 10.10 -0.83 -6.92
CA GLY A 34 9.56 -0.47 -8.23
C GLY A 34 10.66 0.12 -9.11
N THR A 35 10.87 -0.50 -10.26
CA THR A 35 11.83 -0.08 -11.27
C THR A 35 11.21 0.96 -12.19
N LYS A 36 12.03 1.64 -13.01
CA LYS A 36 11.51 2.53 -14.04
C LYS A 36 10.57 1.80 -15.01
N GLU A 37 10.86 0.54 -15.31
CA GLU A 37 10.02 -0.29 -16.18
C GLU A 37 8.65 -0.59 -15.57
N ASP A 38 8.56 -0.79 -14.25
CA ASP A 38 7.26 -0.96 -13.56
C ASP A 38 6.39 0.29 -13.69
N TRP A 39 7.00 1.47 -13.57
CA TRP A 39 6.30 2.75 -13.79
C TRP A 39 5.90 2.96 -15.25
N LEU A 40 6.75 2.55 -16.20
CA LEU A 40 6.43 2.59 -17.62
C LEU A 40 5.31 1.60 -17.98
N ALA A 41 5.27 0.43 -17.33
CA ALA A 41 4.22 -0.55 -17.53
C ALA A 41 2.83 -0.02 -17.15
N LEU A 42 2.75 0.88 -16.17
CA LEU A 42 1.51 1.57 -15.77
C LEU A 42 1.04 2.62 -16.80
N ILE A 43 1.90 3.11 -17.69
CA ILE A 43 1.50 4.11 -18.69
C ILE A 43 0.45 3.54 -19.65
N LYS A 44 0.61 2.28 -20.07
CA LYS A 44 -0.31 1.63 -21.02
C LYS A 44 -1.76 1.58 -20.50
N PRO A 45 -2.05 1.07 -19.27
CA PRO A 45 -3.41 1.09 -18.75
C PRO A 45 -3.92 2.51 -18.49
N ILE A 46 -3.07 3.45 -18.04
CA ILE A 46 -3.49 4.85 -17.83
C ILE A 46 -3.94 5.49 -19.14
N VAL A 47 -3.12 5.38 -20.19
CA VAL A 47 -3.44 5.91 -21.53
C VAL A 47 -4.72 5.27 -22.07
N MET A 48 -4.90 3.97 -21.87
CA MET A 48 -6.12 3.27 -22.28
C MET A 48 -7.37 3.85 -21.61
N VAL A 49 -7.32 4.12 -20.30
CA VAL A 49 -8.44 4.74 -19.56
C VAL A 49 -8.71 6.15 -20.07
N ILE A 50 -7.67 6.96 -20.30
CA ILE A 50 -7.82 8.33 -20.83
C ILE A 50 -8.49 8.30 -22.20
N VAL A 51 -8.01 7.45 -23.12
CA VAL A 51 -8.58 7.29 -24.46
C VAL A 51 -10.04 6.85 -24.39
N PHE A 52 -10.35 5.90 -23.49
CA PHE A 52 -11.72 5.44 -23.28
C PHE A 52 -12.64 6.56 -22.81
N ILE A 53 -12.21 7.37 -21.84
CA ILE A 53 -12.99 8.54 -21.37
C ILE A 53 -13.22 9.54 -22.49
N ILE A 54 -12.18 9.85 -23.28
CA ILE A 54 -12.30 10.76 -24.43
C ILE A 54 -13.32 10.22 -25.44
N PHE A 55 -13.26 8.92 -25.75
CA PHE A 55 -14.22 8.25 -26.63
C PHE A 55 -15.67 8.37 -26.11
N LEU A 56 -15.89 8.12 -24.81
CA LEU A 56 -17.20 8.30 -24.18
C LEU A 56 -17.70 9.75 -24.29
N ILE A 57 -16.81 10.73 -24.08
CA ILE A 57 -17.13 12.14 -24.22
C ILE A 57 -17.57 12.47 -25.64
N PHE A 58 -16.90 11.93 -26.65
CA PHE A 58 -17.27 12.14 -28.06
C PHE A 58 -18.65 11.56 -28.37
N ILE A 59 -18.96 10.35 -27.89
CA ILE A 59 -20.29 9.75 -28.06
C ILE A 59 -21.37 10.54 -27.30
N ALA A 60 -21.07 11.02 -26.10
CA ALA A 60 -22.05 11.74 -25.29
C ALA A 60 -22.35 13.17 -25.78
N ARG A 61 -21.47 13.74 -26.60
CA ARG A 61 -21.59 15.11 -27.15
C ARG A 61 -22.01 15.16 -28.62
N GLY A 62 -21.88 14.05 -29.36
CA GLY A 62 -22.38 13.89 -30.72
C GLY A 62 -23.82 13.40 -30.74
#